data_AF-A0AAU5GTW9-F1
#
_entry.id   AF-A0AAU5GTW9-F1
#
_cell.length_a   1.000
_cell.length_b   1.000
_cell.length_c   1.000
_cell.angle_alpha   90.00
_cell.angle_beta   90.00
_cell.angle_gamma   90.00
#
_symmetry.space_group_name_H-M   'P 1'
#
loop_
_entity.id
_entity.type
_entity.pdbx_description
1 polymer ?
#
loop_
_entity_poly.entity_id
_entity_poly.type
_entity_poly.pdbx_seq_one_letter_code
_entity_poly.pdbx_strand_id
1 'polypeptide(L)'
;MDEAPTPSEISEIEDEIARIDALLNPLANRRVDTSDPDYETKLRESRPMVEAGVEPEAQSSLRAVIALYAEGDDAVRAAVRALFNRYTSFRWAVHVPHEPTPESFRFRLLHFSALDQGPDARDELLGLRDLCAEAEEAGIDIAPMLAGIARLSSDVNRYGMGSTREFLLRAGGRIS
;
A
#
# COMPACT_ATOMS: atom_id res chain seq x y z
N MET A 1 4.31 19.78 20.08
CA MET A 1 3.05 20.26 19.50
C MET A 1 3.14 19.84 18.05
N ASP A 2 2.65 18.63 17.74
CA ASP A 2 2.54 18.20 16.34
C ASP A 2 1.26 18.84 15.82
N GLU A 3 1.43 19.75 14.87
CA GLU A 3 0.33 20.32 14.12
C GLU A 3 -0.20 19.20 13.22
N ALA A 4 -1.48 18.86 13.35
CA ALA A 4 -2.10 17.86 12.49
C ALA A 4 -1.93 18.31 11.02
N PRO A 5 -1.67 17.38 10.09
CA PRO A 5 -1.46 17.74 8.70
C PRO A 5 -2.64 18.55 8.17
N THR A 6 -2.32 19.68 7.57
CA THR A 6 -3.26 20.66 7.06
C THR A 6 -3.96 20.11 5.81
N PRO A 7 -5.22 20.52 5.54
CA PRO A 7 -5.92 20.17 4.30
C PRO A 7 -5.17 20.56 3.02
N SER A 8 -4.25 21.54 3.09
CA SER A 8 -3.39 21.96 1.97
C SER A 8 -2.38 20.88 1.60
N GLU A 9 -1.78 20.21 2.59
CA GLU A 9 -0.75 19.19 2.37
C GLU A 9 -1.33 17.95 1.68
N ILE A 10 -2.55 17.55 2.03
CA ILE A 10 -3.25 16.44 1.33
C ILE A 10 -3.52 16.81 -0.13
N SER A 11 -3.93 18.05 -0.40
CA SER A 11 -4.24 18.51 -1.76
C SER A 11 -3.01 18.53 -2.66
N GLU A 12 -1.86 19.01 -2.15
CA GLU A 12 -0.61 19.05 -2.92
C GLU A 12 -0.10 17.63 -3.24
N ILE A 13 -0.18 16.73 -2.27
CA ILE A 13 0.16 15.31 -2.48
C ILE A 13 -0.81 14.65 -3.47
N GLU A 14 -2.11 15.00 -3.42
CA GLU A 14 -3.09 14.50 -4.37
C GLU A 14 -2.78 14.96 -5.80
N ASP A 15 -2.46 16.24 -6.04
CA ASP A 15 -2.13 16.76 -7.37
C ASP A 15 -0.93 16.04 -7.99
N GLU A 16 0.09 15.75 -7.16
CA GLU A 16 1.26 14.97 -7.55
C GLU A 16 0.87 13.52 -7.92
N ILE A 17 0.10 12.85 -7.06
CA ILE A 17 -0.40 11.49 -7.30
C ILE A 17 -1.24 11.43 -8.58
N ALA A 18 -2.12 12.42 -8.80
CA ALA A 18 -2.97 12.50 -9.98
C ALA A 18 -2.16 12.61 -11.27
N ARG A 19 -1.08 13.42 -11.26
CA ARG A 19 -0.17 13.53 -12.40
C ARG A 19 0.54 12.19 -12.68
N ILE A 20 1.06 11.55 -11.63
CA ILE A 20 1.78 10.28 -11.75
C ILE A 20 0.84 9.17 -12.24
N ASP A 21 -0.39 9.10 -11.71
CA ASP A 21 -1.42 8.16 -12.14
C ASP A 21 -1.71 8.29 -13.64
N ALA A 22 -1.86 9.52 -14.13
CA ALA A 22 -2.09 9.79 -15.56
C ALA A 22 -0.92 9.32 -16.45
N LEU A 23 0.33 9.46 -15.98
CA LEU A 23 1.51 8.98 -16.70
C LEU A 23 1.64 7.45 -16.70
N LEU A 24 1.20 6.80 -15.62
CA LEU A 24 1.19 5.33 -15.49
C LEU A 24 0.02 4.67 -16.21
N ASN A 25 -1.09 5.39 -16.41
CA ASN A 25 -2.33 4.84 -16.95
C ASN A 25 -2.16 4.09 -18.29
N PRO A 26 -1.41 4.58 -19.30
CA PRO A 26 -1.19 3.84 -20.54
C PRO A 26 -0.44 2.53 -20.34
N LEU A 27 0.43 2.45 -19.33
CA LEU A 27 1.18 1.24 -18.98
C LEU A 27 0.29 0.24 -18.25
N ALA A 28 -0.50 0.71 -17.29
CA ALA A 28 -1.44 -0.13 -16.54
C ALA A 28 -2.51 -0.77 -17.44
N ASN A 29 -2.91 -0.08 -18.52
CA ASN A 29 -3.91 -0.57 -19.47
C ASN A 29 -3.30 -1.25 -20.71
N ARG A 30 -1.98 -1.42 -20.76
CA ARG A 30 -1.31 -2.13 -21.85
C ARG A 30 -1.71 -3.60 -21.83
N ARG A 31 -2.25 -4.09 -22.94
CA ARG A 31 -2.57 -5.52 -23.07
C ARG A 31 -1.27 -6.33 -23.08
N VAL A 32 -1.23 -7.37 -22.23
CA VAL A 32 -0.17 -8.37 -22.26
C VAL A 32 -0.42 -9.31 -23.44
N ASP A 33 0.57 -9.45 -24.32
CA ASP A 33 0.54 -10.46 -25.39
C ASP A 33 0.96 -11.82 -24.81
N THR A 34 -0.01 -12.66 -24.50
CA THR A 34 0.23 -14.01 -23.95
C THR A 34 0.68 -15.02 -25.02
N SER A 35 0.74 -14.63 -26.29
CA SER A 35 1.26 -15.48 -27.37
C SER A 35 2.77 -15.35 -27.56
N ASP A 36 3.36 -14.31 -26.96
CA ASP A 36 4.81 -14.12 -26.91
C ASP A 36 5.45 -15.19 -26.01
N PRO A 37 6.40 -16.00 -26.50
CA PRO A 37 7.05 -17.04 -25.69
C PRO A 37 7.79 -16.46 -24.47
N ASP A 38 8.16 -15.19 -24.50
CA ASP A 38 8.87 -14.50 -23.41
C ASP A 38 7.95 -13.66 -22.52
N TYR A 39 6.62 -13.77 -22.66
CA TYR A 39 5.67 -12.88 -21.97
C TYR A 39 5.83 -12.90 -20.44
N GLU A 40 6.08 -14.06 -19.84
CA GLU A 40 6.26 -14.20 -18.38
C GLU A 40 7.50 -13.47 -17.88
N THR A 41 8.60 -13.56 -18.63
CA THR A 41 9.85 -12.87 -18.31
C THR A 41 9.66 -11.36 -18.40
N LYS A 42 9.05 -10.89 -19.49
CA LYS A 42 8.73 -9.46 -19.69
C LYS A 42 7.81 -8.92 -18.58
N LEU A 43 6.83 -9.71 -18.15
CA LEU A 43 5.94 -9.33 -17.05
C LEU A 43 6.70 -9.22 -15.72
N ARG A 44 7.55 -10.20 -15.40
CA ARG A 44 8.37 -10.21 -14.16
C ARG A 44 9.39 -9.08 -14.11
N GLU A 45 9.96 -8.73 -15.26
CA GLU A 45 10.97 -7.68 -15.40
C GLU A 45 10.38 -6.28 -15.59
N SER A 46 9.06 -6.16 -15.69
CA SER A 46 8.38 -4.88 -15.85
C SER A 46 8.77 -3.89 -14.73
N ARG A 47 9.03 -2.65 -15.13
CA ARG A 47 9.39 -1.52 -14.25
C ARG A 47 8.59 -0.27 -14.67
N PRO A 48 7.27 -0.24 -14.42
CA PRO A 48 6.39 0.78 -14.98
C PRO A 48 6.72 2.21 -14.52
N MET A 49 7.16 2.39 -13.26
CA MET A 49 7.58 3.71 -12.78
C MET A 49 8.88 4.20 -13.43
N VAL A 50 9.81 3.30 -13.73
CA VAL A 50 11.04 3.62 -14.47
C VAL A 50 10.71 3.95 -15.92
N GLU A 51 9.86 3.15 -16.56
CA GLU A 51 9.40 3.38 -17.95
C GLU A 51 8.68 4.72 -18.10
N ALA A 52 7.84 5.09 -17.12
CA ALA A 52 7.14 6.38 -17.10
C ALA A 52 8.04 7.55 -16.64
N GLY A 53 9.25 7.29 -16.12
CA GLY A 53 10.16 8.33 -15.63
C GLY A 53 9.66 9.05 -14.38
N VAL A 54 8.95 8.35 -13.50
CA VAL A 54 8.28 8.92 -12.30
C VAL A 54 8.70 8.23 -11.00
N GLU A 55 9.73 7.38 -11.02
CA GLU A 55 10.11 6.57 -9.86
C GLU A 55 10.46 7.42 -8.61
N PRO A 56 11.31 8.45 -8.66
CA PRO A 56 11.61 9.27 -7.50
C PRO A 56 10.37 9.98 -6.92
N GLU A 57 9.57 10.57 -7.80
CA GLU A 57 8.35 11.30 -7.45
C GLU A 57 7.32 10.37 -6.83
N ALA A 58 7.07 9.21 -7.44
CA ALA A 58 6.13 8.23 -6.93
C ALA A 58 6.53 7.68 -5.56
N GLN A 59 7.82 7.42 -5.35
CA GLN A 59 8.34 7.00 -4.04
C GLN A 59 8.22 8.10 -3.00
N SER A 60 8.45 9.36 -3.37
CA SER A 60 8.27 10.52 -2.49
C SER A 60 6.80 10.68 -2.09
N SER A 61 5.87 10.66 -3.05
CA SER A 61 4.43 10.77 -2.80
C SER A 61 3.91 9.62 -1.96
N LEU A 62 4.38 8.39 -2.20
CA LEU A 62 4.02 7.23 -1.38
C LEU A 62 4.47 7.44 0.07
N ARG A 63 5.70 7.89 0.31
CA ARG A 63 6.17 8.16 1.68
C ARG A 63 5.36 9.25 2.36
N ALA A 64 5.07 10.34 1.65
CA ALA A 64 4.31 11.46 2.18
C ALA A 64 2.88 11.03 2.56
N VAL A 65 2.16 10.32 1.68
CA VAL A 65 0.79 9.89 1.96
C VAL A 65 0.71 8.85 3.09
N ILE A 66 1.73 8.00 3.24
CA ILE A 66 1.80 7.04 4.34
C ILE A 66 2.14 7.71 5.68
N ALA A 67 2.96 8.77 5.67
CA ALA A 67 3.18 9.58 6.87
C ALA A 67 1.88 10.25 7.33
N LEU A 68 1.14 10.88 6.41
CA LEU A 68 -0.18 11.45 6.68
C LEU A 68 -1.16 10.42 7.26
N TYR A 69 -1.18 9.21 6.71
CA TYR A 69 -2.02 8.13 7.22
C TYR A 69 -1.68 7.72 8.66
N ALA A 70 -0.38 7.67 8.98
CA ALA A 70 0.11 7.25 10.27
C ALA A 70 -0.15 8.28 11.38
N GLU A 71 -0.03 9.57 11.05
CA GLU A 71 -0.11 10.70 11.99
C GLU A 71 -1.48 11.34 12.06
N GLY A 72 -2.26 11.24 10.97
CA GLY A 72 -3.57 11.86 10.85
C GLY A 72 -4.64 11.26 11.77
N ASP A 73 -5.81 11.88 11.80
CA ASP A 73 -6.99 11.35 12.46
C ASP A 73 -7.79 10.41 11.53
N ASP A 74 -9.00 10.01 11.96
CA ASP A 74 -9.85 9.13 11.16
C ASP A 74 -10.31 9.77 9.84
N ALA A 75 -10.47 11.10 9.79
CA ALA A 75 -10.86 11.80 8.58
C ALA A 75 -9.70 11.82 7.56
N VAL A 76 -8.47 12.09 8.02
CA VAL A 76 -7.26 11.99 7.17
C VAL A 76 -7.06 10.57 6.67
N ARG A 77 -7.19 9.56 7.55
CA ARG A 77 -7.09 8.15 7.13
C ARG A 77 -8.12 7.77 6.09
N ALA A 78 -9.37 8.22 6.24
CA ALA A 78 -10.41 7.99 5.25
C ALA A 78 -10.09 8.68 3.91
N ALA A 79 -9.56 9.91 3.94
CA ALA A 79 -9.14 10.63 2.74
C ALA A 79 -8.00 9.90 2.00
N VAL A 80 -6.99 9.42 2.72
CA VAL A 80 -5.90 8.63 2.13
C VAL A 80 -6.41 7.35 1.46
N ARG A 81 -7.31 6.60 2.11
CA ARG A 81 -7.95 5.42 1.49
C ARG A 81 -8.69 5.81 0.20
N ALA A 82 -9.37 6.95 0.20
CA ALA A 82 -10.08 7.45 -0.99
C ALA A 82 -9.12 7.80 -2.14
N LEU A 83 -7.93 8.35 -1.84
CA LEU A 83 -6.89 8.61 -2.85
C LEU A 83 -6.44 7.32 -3.54
N PHE A 84 -6.08 6.29 -2.77
CA PHE A 84 -5.65 5.00 -3.34
C PHE A 84 -6.77 4.31 -4.15
N ASN A 85 -8.03 4.50 -3.76
CA ASN A 85 -9.17 4.00 -4.55
C ASN A 85 -9.40 4.78 -5.85
N ARG A 86 -9.09 6.08 -5.88
CA ARG A 86 -9.27 6.95 -7.04
C ARG A 86 -8.16 6.76 -8.08
N TYR A 87 -6.90 6.72 -7.63
CA TYR A 87 -5.71 6.69 -8.49
C TYR A 87 -5.16 5.28 -8.62
N THR A 88 -5.85 4.47 -9.41
CA THR A 88 -5.63 3.01 -9.49
C THR A 88 -4.35 2.63 -10.21
N SER A 89 -3.85 3.45 -11.14
CA SER A 89 -2.59 3.19 -11.88
C SER A 89 -1.39 3.51 -10.99
N PHE A 90 -1.47 4.59 -10.21
CA PHE A 90 -0.52 4.88 -9.14
C PHE A 90 -0.48 3.72 -8.15
N ARG A 91 -1.64 3.37 -7.58
CA ARG A 91 -1.78 2.26 -6.64
C ARG A 91 -1.21 0.93 -7.17
N TRP A 92 -1.43 0.65 -8.45
CA TRP A 92 -0.92 -0.56 -9.11
C TRP A 92 0.61 -0.59 -9.22
N ALA A 93 1.23 0.55 -9.51
CA ALA A 93 2.67 0.61 -9.81
C ALA A 93 3.55 0.79 -8.56
N VAL A 94 3.07 1.52 -7.56
CA VAL A 94 3.88 1.85 -6.38
C VAL A 94 4.14 0.62 -5.53
N HIS A 95 5.40 0.48 -5.12
CA HIS A 95 5.84 -0.60 -4.25
C HIS A 95 6.80 -0.04 -3.20
N VAL A 96 6.81 -0.70 -2.05
CA VAL A 96 7.70 -0.35 -0.95
C VAL A 96 9.04 -1.09 -1.11
N PRO A 97 10.18 -0.46 -0.77
CA PRO A 97 11.46 -1.16 -0.68
C PRO A 97 11.41 -2.43 0.19
N HIS A 98 12.17 -3.45 -0.21
CA HIS A 98 12.09 -4.83 0.30
C HIS A 98 13.06 -5.14 1.46
N GLU A 99 13.70 -4.15 2.07
CA GLU A 99 14.65 -4.43 3.16
C GLU A 99 13.93 -4.96 4.40
N PRO A 100 14.33 -6.11 4.98
CA PRO A 100 13.63 -6.72 6.12
C PRO A 100 14.08 -6.08 7.44
N THR A 101 13.78 -4.79 7.62
CA THR A 101 13.99 -4.04 8.86
C THR A 101 12.68 -3.74 9.57
N PRO A 102 12.68 -3.49 10.89
CA PRO A 102 11.49 -3.05 11.63
C PRO A 102 10.78 -1.85 11.01
N GLU A 103 11.54 -0.87 10.54
CA GLU A 103 11.03 0.37 9.93
C GLU A 103 10.34 0.07 8.60
N SER A 104 10.98 -0.74 7.75
CA SER A 104 10.43 -1.14 6.46
C SER A 104 9.19 -2.02 6.62
N PHE A 105 9.20 -2.96 7.58
CA PHE A 105 8.03 -3.77 7.90
C PHE A 105 6.84 -2.91 8.37
N ARG A 106 7.09 -1.96 9.28
CA ARG A 106 6.08 -0.99 9.73
C ARG A 106 5.51 -0.18 8.56
N PHE A 107 6.37 0.31 7.68
CA PHE A 107 5.94 1.07 6.49
C PHE A 107 5.10 0.21 5.54
N ARG A 108 5.50 -1.05 5.29
CA ARG A 108 4.73 -2.02 4.48
C ARG A 108 3.35 -2.29 5.08
N LEU A 109 3.27 -2.45 6.40
CA LEU A 109 1.98 -2.64 7.09
C LEU A 109 1.10 -1.39 7.04
N LEU A 110 1.67 -0.19 7.17
CA LEU A 110 0.91 1.06 7.01
C LEU A 110 0.39 1.21 5.59
N HIS A 111 1.21 0.89 4.58
CA HIS A 111 0.80 0.88 3.19
C HIS A 111 -0.34 -0.12 2.95
N PHE A 112 -0.17 -1.38 3.37
CA PHE A 112 -1.23 -2.40 3.33
C PHE A 112 -2.53 -1.90 3.98
N SER A 113 -2.42 -1.30 5.16
CA SER A 113 -3.55 -0.74 5.90
C SER A 113 -4.25 0.39 5.13
N ALA A 114 -3.49 1.28 4.49
CA ALA A 114 -4.00 2.41 3.70
C ALA A 114 -4.69 1.98 2.40
N LEU A 115 -4.26 0.87 1.77
CA LEU A 115 -4.90 0.31 0.58
C LEU A 115 -6.29 -0.28 0.86
N ASP A 116 -6.53 -0.69 2.10
CA ASP A 116 -7.83 -1.13 2.61
C ASP A 116 -8.57 -2.15 1.71
N GLN A 117 -8.02 -3.36 1.69
CA GLN A 117 -8.57 -4.60 1.09
C GLN A 117 -8.50 -4.73 -0.44
N GLY A 118 -7.90 -3.78 -1.13
CA GLY A 118 -7.63 -3.86 -2.56
C GLY A 118 -8.76 -4.35 -3.47
N PRO A 119 -8.47 -4.80 -4.71
CA PRO A 119 -9.50 -5.38 -5.59
C PRO A 119 -9.80 -6.85 -5.29
N ASP A 120 -8.80 -7.62 -4.82
CA ASP A 120 -8.96 -9.02 -4.39
C ASP A 120 -8.37 -9.20 -2.99
N ALA A 121 -9.26 -9.33 -1.99
CA ALA A 121 -8.84 -9.50 -0.61
C ALA A 121 -8.10 -10.83 -0.34
N ARG A 122 -8.14 -11.82 -1.24
CA ARG A 122 -7.33 -13.05 -1.10
C ARG A 122 -5.86 -12.79 -1.40
N ASP A 123 -5.56 -12.02 -2.44
CA ASP A 123 -4.19 -11.63 -2.77
C ASP A 123 -3.60 -10.76 -1.66
N GLU A 124 -4.41 -9.85 -1.09
CA GLU A 124 -4.02 -9.04 0.05
C GLU A 124 -3.70 -9.90 1.30
N LEU A 125 -4.50 -10.94 1.58
CA LEU A 125 -4.25 -11.86 2.69
C LEU A 125 -2.97 -12.69 2.48
N LEU A 126 -2.71 -13.15 1.24
CA LEU A 126 -1.48 -13.85 0.90
C LEU A 126 -0.27 -12.92 1.06
N GLY A 127 -0.36 -11.69 0.55
CA GLY A 127 0.69 -10.68 0.70
C GLY A 127 0.98 -10.34 2.16
N LEU A 128 -0.04 -10.23 3.01
CA LEU A 128 0.14 -10.02 4.46
C LEU A 128 0.83 -11.21 5.12
N ARG A 129 0.46 -12.44 4.76
CA ARG A 129 1.11 -13.66 5.30
C ARG A 129 2.58 -13.69 4.93
N ASP A 130 2.91 -13.47 3.66
CA ASP A 130 4.29 -13.53 3.17
C ASP A 130 5.13 -12.41 3.80
N LEU A 131 4.56 -11.21 3.95
CA LEU A 131 5.16 -10.09 4.68
C LEU A 131 5.48 -10.43 6.15
N CYS A 132 4.56 -11.10 6.86
CA CYS A 132 4.81 -11.54 8.24
C CYS A 132 5.91 -12.60 8.31
N ALA A 133 5.90 -13.59 7.41
CA ALA A 133 6.90 -14.65 7.36
C ALA A 133 8.32 -14.08 7.13
N GLU A 134 8.47 -13.16 6.16
CA GLU A 134 9.75 -12.46 5.89
C GLU A 134 10.27 -11.72 7.15
N ALA A 135 9.37 -11.07 7.90
CA ALA A 135 9.73 -10.33 9.09
C ALA A 135 10.09 -11.24 10.28
N GLU A 136 9.39 -12.36 10.45
CA GLU A 136 9.73 -13.38 11.45
C GLU A 136 11.08 -14.03 11.16
N GLU A 137 11.36 -14.37 9.91
CA GLU A 137 12.67 -14.89 9.47
C GLU A 137 13.82 -13.91 9.76
N ALA A 138 13.53 -12.60 9.67
CA ALA A 138 14.45 -11.54 10.03
C ALA A 138 14.54 -11.25 11.55
N GLY A 139 13.78 -11.97 12.38
CA GLY A 139 13.78 -11.80 13.85
C GLY A 139 13.04 -10.56 14.34
N ILE A 140 12.14 -10.00 13.55
CA ILE A 140 11.34 -8.82 13.91
C ILE A 140 10.17 -9.26 14.81
N ASP A 141 9.96 -8.55 15.93
CA ASP A 141 8.78 -8.75 16.78
C ASP A 141 7.52 -8.12 16.12
N ILE A 142 6.79 -8.93 15.35
CA ILE A 142 5.69 -8.47 14.50
C ILE A 142 4.39 -8.20 15.27
N ALA A 143 4.14 -8.93 16.36
CA ALA A 143 2.86 -8.91 17.07
C ALA A 143 2.46 -7.50 17.62
N PRO A 144 3.35 -6.73 18.26
CA PRO A 144 3.02 -5.37 18.70
C PRO A 144 2.79 -4.41 17.51
N MET A 145 3.50 -4.60 16.40
CA MET A 145 3.37 -3.75 15.22
C MET A 145 2.02 -3.96 14.52
N LEU A 146 1.65 -5.22 14.29
CA LEU A 146 0.35 -5.60 13.73
C LEU A 146 -0.80 -5.04 14.56
N ALA A 147 -0.71 -5.16 15.88
CA ALA A 147 -1.70 -4.60 16.79
C ALA A 147 -1.76 -3.08 16.79
N GLY A 148 -0.62 -2.43 16.64
CA GLY A 148 -0.51 -0.97 16.50
C GLY A 148 -1.28 -0.48 15.29
N ILE A 149 -1.01 -1.09 14.13
CA ILE A 149 -1.56 -0.68 12.85
C ILE A 149 -3.02 -1.12 12.71
N ALA A 150 -3.41 -2.24 13.32
CA ALA A 150 -4.82 -2.64 13.40
C ALA A 150 -5.71 -1.56 14.03
N ARG A 151 -5.20 -0.77 15.00
CA ARG A 151 -5.96 0.33 15.60
C ARG A 151 -6.19 1.51 14.64
N LEU A 152 -5.33 1.65 13.63
CA LEU A 152 -5.45 2.68 12.59
C LEU A 152 -6.27 2.19 11.40
N SER A 153 -6.51 0.87 11.31
CA SER A 153 -7.08 0.23 10.14
C SER A 153 -8.61 0.30 10.14
N SER A 154 -9.17 0.34 8.94
CA SER A 154 -10.61 0.25 8.72
C SER A 154 -11.19 -1.04 9.32
N ASP A 155 -12.38 -0.94 9.90
CA ASP A 155 -13.21 -2.05 10.37
C ASP A 155 -14.31 -2.45 9.37
N VAL A 156 -14.30 -1.84 8.17
CA VAL A 156 -15.26 -2.16 7.11
C VAL A 156 -14.94 -3.52 6.49
N ASN A 157 -15.93 -4.42 6.45
CA ASN A 157 -15.85 -5.73 5.81
C ASN A 157 -16.42 -5.67 4.38
N ARG A 158 -15.63 -5.18 3.41
CA ARG A 158 -16.12 -4.89 2.05
C ARG A 158 -16.52 -6.16 1.28
N TYR A 159 -15.80 -7.25 1.50
CA TYR A 159 -15.92 -8.49 0.71
C TYR A 159 -16.46 -9.68 1.50
N GLY A 160 -16.95 -9.47 2.73
CA GLY A 160 -17.46 -10.55 3.59
C GLY A 160 -16.39 -11.46 4.21
N MET A 161 -15.10 -11.23 3.95
CA MET A 161 -13.99 -12.06 4.47
C MET A 161 -13.41 -11.55 5.80
N GLY A 162 -13.84 -10.37 6.23
CA GLY A 162 -13.35 -9.63 7.39
C GLY A 162 -12.88 -8.24 6.98
N SER A 163 -12.52 -7.39 7.95
CA SER A 163 -11.94 -6.06 7.71
C SER A 163 -10.41 -6.06 7.69
N THR A 164 -9.78 -4.99 7.18
CA THR A 164 -8.31 -4.82 7.24
C THR A 164 -7.80 -4.89 8.68
N ARG A 165 -8.54 -4.29 9.63
CA ARG A 165 -8.28 -4.43 11.07
C ARG A 165 -8.30 -5.88 11.54
N GLU A 166 -9.30 -6.65 11.16
CA GLU A 166 -9.41 -8.06 11.54
C GLU A 166 -8.29 -8.90 10.93
N PHE A 167 -7.90 -8.64 9.67
CA PHE A 167 -6.79 -9.34 9.02
C PHE A 167 -5.49 -9.18 9.81
N LEU A 168 -5.16 -7.95 10.22
CA LEU A 168 -3.98 -7.65 11.03
C LEU A 168 -4.04 -8.29 12.42
N LEU A 169 -5.21 -8.30 13.07
CA LEU A 169 -5.37 -8.91 14.38
C LEU A 169 -5.27 -10.45 14.33
N ARG A 170 -5.82 -11.08 13.29
CA ARG A 170 -5.69 -12.53 13.04
C ARG A 170 -4.23 -12.91 12.77
N ALA A 171 -3.54 -12.15 11.93
CA ALA A 171 -2.11 -12.36 11.66
C ALA A 171 -1.25 -12.24 12.93
N GLY A 172 -1.61 -11.35 13.85
CA GLY A 172 -0.94 -11.21 15.14
C GLY A 172 -1.36 -12.22 16.22
N GLY A 173 -2.15 -13.25 15.87
CA GLY A 173 -2.63 -14.28 16.80
C GLY A 173 -3.65 -13.78 17.83
N ARG A 174 -4.32 -12.65 17.58
CA ARG A 174 -5.23 -11.99 18.55
C ARG A 174 -6.70 -12.32 18.34
N ILE A 175 -7.06 -12.90 17.19
CA ILE A 175 -8.40 -13.39 16.88
C ILE A 175 -8.22 -14.74 16.19
N SER A 176 -8.88 -15.77 16.75
CA SER A 176 -8.93 -17.15 16.22
C SER A 176 -10.11 -17.33 15.28
#